data_AF-A0A7C3F4E4-F1
#
_entry.id   AF-A0A7C3F4E4-F1
#
_cell.length_a   1.000
_cell.length_b   1.000
_cell.length_c   1.000
_cell.angle_alpha   90.00
_cell.angle_beta   90.00
_cell.angle_gamma   90.00
#
_symmetry.space_group_name_H-M   'P 1'
#
loop_
_entity.id
_entity.type
_entity.pdbx_description
1 polymer ?
#
loop_
_entity_poly.entity_id
_entity_poly.type
_entity_poly.pdbx_seq_one_letter_code
_entity_poly.pdbx_strand_id
1 'polypeptide(L)'
;MIDFDFNLKQQKEIMRLAFLYQREAKKCYFAKAYLSGCILMGAAMEALLLSTINCFPELILDAKTAPKIKGKIKPLEKWGLGKLIAVAKELNWLPSTLLPKDKWAIADIKTGDYFEVVQKIRNLIHPIRYAKELSRRRITKKHLIACFNIVDNASNYLSKALKNYILILKEEKERRTAN
;
A
#
# COMPACT_ATOMS: atom_id res chain seq x y z
N MET A 1 6.70 -26.40 2.55
CA MET A 1 7.62 -25.37 2.04
C MET A 1 6.77 -24.14 1.80
N ILE A 2 7.07 -23.04 2.49
CA ILE A 2 6.31 -21.79 2.30
C ILE A 2 6.93 -21.13 1.07
N ASP A 3 6.17 -21.09 -0.02
CA ASP A 3 6.67 -20.50 -1.27
C ASP A 3 6.37 -19.01 -1.32
N PHE A 4 7.38 -18.26 -1.75
CA PHE A 4 7.22 -16.89 -2.19
C PHE A 4 6.41 -16.88 -3.49
N ASP A 5 5.39 -16.03 -3.56
CA ASP A 5 4.62 -15.85 -4.80
C ASP A 5 5.47 -15.19 -5.90
N PHE A 6 6.45 -14.37 -5.51
CA PHE A 6 7.42 -13.78 -6.44
C PHE A 6 8.86 -14.19 -6.11
N ASN A 7 9.61 -14.58 -7.14
CA ASN A 7 11.04 -14.81 -7.02
C ASN A 7 11.82 -13.49 -6.81
N LEU A 8 13.11 -13.59 -6.47
CA LEU A 8 13.94 -12.42 -6.17
C LEU A 8 14.03 -11.41 -7.32
N LYS A 9 14.01 -11.86 -8.58
CA LYS A 9 14.06 -10.97 -9.75
C LYS A 9 12.76 -10.19 -9.88
N GLN A 10 11.62 -10.87 -9.76
CA GLN A 10 10.29 -10.24 -9.78
C GLN A 10 10.13 -9.26 -8.62
N GLN A 11 10.54 -9.66 -7.41
CA GLN A 11 10.51 -8.82 -6.22
C GLN A 11 11.30 -7.51 -6.42
N LYS A 12 12.54 -7.60 -6.93
CA LYS A 12 13.37 -6.43 -7.23
C LYS A 12 12.70 -5.51 -8.25
N GLU A 13 12.06 -6.09 -9.27
CA GLU A 13 11.37 -5.32 -10.30
C GLU A 13 10.13 -4.61 -9.76
N ILE A 14 9.32 -5.26 -8.94
CA ILE A 14 8.16 -4.64 -8.27
C ILE A 14 8.61 -3.45 -7.41
N MET A 15 9.68 -3.63 -6.63
CA MET A 15 10.23 -2.54 -5.81
C MET A 15 10.76 -1.38 -6.67
N ARG A 16 11.47 -1.68 -7.78
CA ARG A 16 11.91 -0.67 -8.75
C ARG A 16 10.73 0.11 -9.34
N LEU A 17 9.65 -0.58 -9.68
CA LEU A 17 8.43 0.04 -10.21
C LEU A 17 7.76 0.97 -9.20
N ALA A 18 7.77 0.66 -7.90
CA ALA A 18 7.27 1.57 -6.87
C ALA A 18 7.95 2.94 -6.95
N PHE A 19 9.29 2.97 -7.00
CA PHE A 19 10.07 4.20 -7.11
C PHE A 19 9.92 4.88 -8.48
N LEU A 20 9.80 4.11 -9.56
CA LEU A 20 9.51 4.66 -10.88
C LEU A 20 8.17 5.42 -10.87
N TYR A 21 7.11 4.81 -10.36
CA TYR A 21 5.79 5.43 -10.29
C TYR A 21 5.78 6.69 -9.43
N GLN A 22 6.51 6.71 -8.32
CA GLN A 22 6.66 7.92 -7.51
C GLN A 22 7.36 9.05 -8.29
N ARG A 23 8.40 8.73 -9.07
CA ARG A 23 9.09 9.71 -9.93
C ARG A 23 8.19 10.22 -11.05
N GLU A 24 7.41 9.36 -11.70
CA GLU A 24 6.43 9.76 -12.71
C GLU A 24 5.31 10.62 -12.11
N ALA A 25 4.85 10.30 -10.90
CA ALA A 25 3.89 11.13 -10.17
C ALA A 25 4.45 12.54 -9.90
N LYS A 26 5.76 12.65 -9.63
CA LYS A 26 6.42 13.94 -9.42
C LYS A 26 6.46 14.76 -10.70
N LYS A 27 6.69 14.14 -11.86
CA LYS A 27 6.54 14.81 -13.16
C LYS A 27 5.10 15.28 -13.38
N CYS A 28 4.11 14.44 -13.06
CA CYS A 28 2.69 14.82 -13.14
C CYS A 28 2.35 16.04 -12.27
N TYR A 29 2.98 16.16 -11.09
CA TYR A 29 2.82 17.33 -10.23
C TYR A 29 3.26 18.63 -10.92
N PHE A 30 4.44 18.63 -11.55
CA PHE A 30 4.95 19.82 -12.26
C PHE A 30 4.14 20.12 -13.53
N ALA A 31 3.68 19.10 -14.23
CA ALA A 31 2.82 19.22 -15.40
C ALA A 31 1.35 19.54 -15.08
N LYS A 32 0.98 19.69 -13.79
CA LYS A 32 -0.40 19.88 -13.32
C LYS A 32 -1.38 18.75 -13.70
N ALA A 33 -0.87 17.57 -14.04
CA ALA A 33 -1.64 16.35 -14.34
C ALA A 33 -2.00 15.60 -13.05
N TYR A 34 -2.77 16.25 -12.16
CA TYR A 34 -2.93 15.78 -10.77
C TYR A 34 -3.63 14.43 -10.64
N LEU A 35 -4.64 14.14 -11.48
CA LEU A 35 -5.32 12.84 -11.49
C LEU A 35 -4.33 11.71 -11.81
N SER A 36 -3.57 11.86 -12.89
CA SER A 36 -2.54 10.89 -13.30
C SER A 36 -1.49 10.70 -12.20
N GLY A 37 -1.05 11.79 -11.57
CA GLY A 37 -0.13 11.72 -10.44
C GLY A 37 -0.69 10.91 -9.27
N CYS A 38 -1.98 11.09 -8.92
CA CYS A 38 -2.58 10.35 -7.81
C CYS A 38 -2.73 8.86 -8.14
N ILE A 39 -3.08 8.52 -9.39
CA ILE A 39 -3.16 7.14 -9.85
C ILE A 39 -1.79 6.45 -9.75
N LEU A 40 -0.73 7.14 -10.20
CA LEU A 40 0.64 6.65 -10.09
C LEU A 40 1.08 6.46 -8.63
N MET A 41 0.73 7.37 -7.73
CA MET A 41 0.99 7.18 -6.29
C MET A 41 0.24 5.98 -5.71
N GLY A 42 -1.00 5.72 -6.15
CA GLY A 42 -1.72 4.51 -5.77
C GLY A 42 -1.08 3.23 -6.29
N ALA A 43 -0.54 3.24 -7.51
CA ALA A 43 0.23 2.12 -8.05
C ALA A 43 1.57 1.92 -7.31
N ALA A 44 2.25 3.01 -6.94
CA ALA A 44 3.46 2.96 -6.12
C ALA A 44 3.19 2.30 -4.76
N MET A 45 2.11 2.70 -4.09
CA MET A 45 1.71 2.12 -2.81
C MET A 45 1.36 0.64 -2.93
N GLU A 46 0.64 0.25 -3.99
CA GLU A 46 0.33 -1.15 -4.28
C GLU A 46 1.61 -1.97 -4.42
N ALA A 47 2.59 -1.49 -5.20
CA ALA A 47 3.87 -2.16 -5.37
C ALA A 47 4.68 -2.27 -4.05
N LEU A 48 4.69 -1.23 -3.22
CA LEU A 48 5.34 -1.28 -1.90
C LEU A 48 4.72 -2.36 -1.01
N LEU A 49 3.40 -2.35 -0.85
CA LEU A 49 2.70 -3.32 0.00
C LEU A 49 2.82 -4.75 -0.54
N LEU A 50 2.68 -4.92 -1.85
CA LEU A 50 2.84 -6.21 -2.52
C LEU A 50 4.24 -6.78 -2.26
N SER A 51 5.27 -5.95 -2.39
CA SER A 51 6.65 -6.33 -2.09
C SER A 51 6.83 -6.69 -0.61
N THR A 52 6.31 -5.89 0.32
CA THR A 52 6.44 -6.18 1.75
C THR A 52 5.72 -7.48 2.14
N ILE A 53 4.51 -7.70 1.63
CA ILE A 53 3.72 -8.91 1.89
C ILE A 53 4.45 -10.16 1.38
N ASN A 54 5.03 -10.09 0.18
CA ASN A 54 5.79 -11.21 -0.37
C ASN A 54 7.03 -11.54 0.49
N CYS A 55 7.55 -10.65 1.32
CA CYS A 55 8.69 -10.97 2.20
C CYS A 55 8.32 -11.90 3.38
N PHE A 56 7.05 -12.03 3.73
CA PHE A 56 6.61 -12.77 4.93
C PHE A 56 5.43 -13.70 4.65
N PRO A 57 5.58 -14.66 3.72
CA PRO A 57 4.48 -15.53 3.31
C PRO A 57 3.87 -16.34 4.48
N GLU A 58 4.65 -16.65 5.52
CA GLU A 58 4.20 -17.30 6.75
C GLU A 58 3.17 -16.49 7.54
N LEU A 59 3.39 -15.17 7.68
CA LEU A 59 2.46 -14.29 8.41
C LEU A 59 1.14 -14.11 7.67
N ILE A 60 1.16 -14.32 6.35
CA ILE A 60 0.00 -14.16 5.48
C ILE A 60 -0.94 -15.36 5.55
N LEU A 61 -0.42 -16.56 5.83
CA LEU A 61 -1.24 -17.77 6.00
C LEU A 61 -2.31 -17.59 7.10
N ASP A 62 -1.90 -16.93 8.19
CA ASP A 62 -2.73 -16.70 9.37
C ASP A 62 -3.60 -15.44 9.27
N ALA A 63 -3.30 -14.54 8.32
CA ALA A 63 -4.07 -13.31 8.13
C ALA A 63 -5.51 -13.62 7.69
N LYS A 64 -6.48 -13.14 8.48
CA LYS A 64 -7.92 -13.31 8.24
C LYS A 64 -8.40 -12.46 7.06
N THR A 65 -7.77 -11.31 6.83
CA THR A 65 -8.13 -10.41 5.73
C THR A 65 -7.54 -10.82 4.39
N ALA A 66 -6.60 -11.78 4.37
CA ALA A 66 -6.04 -12.34 3.16
C ALA A 66 -7.14 -12.99 2.30
N PRO A 67 -7.24 -12.65 1.00
CA PRO A 67 -8.25 -13.23 0.12
C PRO A 67 -8.00 -14.73 -0.09
N LYS A 68 -9.03 -15.55 0.17
CA LYS A 68 -9.00 -17.01 0.01
C LYS A 68 -10.01 -17.47 -1.05
N ILE A 69 -9.71 -18.56 -1.75
CA ILE A 69 -10.62 -19.31 -2.64
C ILE A 69 -10.53 -20.78 -2.22
N LYS A 70 -11.68 -21.38 -1.88
CA LYS A 70 -11.75 -22.79 -1.46
C LYS A 70 -10.72 -23.10 -0.34
N GLY A 71 -10.61 -22.20 0.64
CA GLY A 71 -9.69 -22.32 1.79
C GLY A 71 -8.22 -21.97 1.51
N LYS A 72 -7.80 -21.83 0.25
CA LYS A 72 -6.43 -21.48 -0.12
C LYS A 72 -6.28 -19.99 -0.38
N ILE A 73 -5.16 -19.40 0.03
CA ILE A 73 -4.84 -18.01 -0.27
C ILE A 73 -4.72 -17.81 -1.78
N LYS A 74 -5.27 -16.72 -2.30
CA LYS A 74 -5.13 -16.36 -3.72
C LYS A 74 -3.69 -15.94 -4.01
N PRO A 75 -3.17 -16.20 -5.23
CA PRO A 75 -1.90 -15.62 -5.67
C PRO A 75 -1.89 -14.09 -5.53
N LEU A 76 -0.80 -13.51 -5.05
CA LEU A 76 -0.62 -12.08 -4.74
C LEU A 76 -0.91 -11.18 -5.94
N GLU A 77 -0.64 -11.65 -7.16
CA GLU A 77 -0.99 -10.96 -8.42
C GLU A 77 -2.51 -10.70 -8.59
N LYS A 78 -3.36 -11.42 -7.85
CA LYS A 78 -4.83 -11.23 -7.85
C LYS A 78 -5.31 -10.29 -6.73
N TRP A 79 -4.39 -9.74 -5.93
CA TRP A 79 -4.73 -8.85 -4.83
C TRP A 79 -4.75 -7.40 -5.31
N GLY A 80 -5.84 -6.69 -5.02
CA GLY A 80 -5.88 -5.24 -5.22
C GLY A 80 -5.40 -4.49 -3.98
N LEU A 81 -5.00 -3.23 -4.16
CA LEU A 81 -4.56 -2.31 -3.10
C LEU A 81 -5.38 -2.37 -1.80
N GLY A 82 -6.71 -2.44 -1.87
CA GLY A 82 -7.54 -2.50 -0.65
C GLY A 82 -7.31 -3.74 0.20
N LYS A 83 -7.05 -4.90 -0.41
CA LYS A 83 -6.71 -6.13 0.32
C LYS A 83 -5.30 -6.07 0.89
N LEU A 84 -4.37 -5.50 0.15
CA LEU A 84 -3.00 -5.27 0.63
C LEU A 84 -2.99 -4.34 1.85
N ILE A 85 -3.75 -3.24 1.82
CA ILE A 85 -3.90 -2.32 2.97
C ILE A 85 -4.51 -3.04 4.18
N ALA A 86 -5.59 -3.81 3.96
CA ALA A 86 -6.27 -4.53 5.05
C ALA A 86 -5.34 -5.52 5.76
N VAL A 87 -4.57 -6.31 5.01
CA VAL A 87 -3.60 -7.24 5.58
C VAL A 87 -2.47 -6.52 6.30
N ALA A 88 -1.94 -5.44 5.72
CA ALA A 88 -0.91 -4.65 6.39
C ALA A 88 -1.40 -3.99 7.69
N LYS A 89 -2.68 -3.60 7.78
CA LYS A 89 -3.29 -3.13 9.04
C LYS A 89 -3.48 -4.26 10.04
N GLU A 90 -3.96 -5.42 9.60
CA GLU A 90 -4.12 -6.60 10.47
C GLU A 90 -2.79 -7.03 11.10
N LEU A 91 -1.70 -7.00 10.33
CA LEU A 91 -0.36 -7.33 10.78
C LEU A 91 0.34 -6.17 11.52
N ASN A 92 -0.38 -5.07 11.82
CA ASN A 92 0.12 -3.86 12.48
C ASN A 92 1.31 -3.19 11.76
N TRP A 93 1.46 -3.42 10.46
CA TRP A 93 2.46 -2.73 9.63
C TRP A 93 1.99 -1.33 9.23
N LEU A 94 0.68 -1.11 9.19
CA LEU A 94 0.08 0.21 9.03
C LEU A 94 -0.84 0.51 10.23
N PRO A 95 -0.97 1.78 10.66
CA PRO A 95 -1.91 2.15 11.71
C PRO A 95 -3.36 1.90 11.30
N SER A 96 -4.18 1.52 12.28
CA SER A 96 -5.57 1.07 12.11
C SER A 96 -6.64 2.12 12.44
N THR A 97 -6.27 3.31 12.93
CA THR A 97 -7.22 4.29 13.45
C THR A 97 -8.22 4.74 12.39
N LEU A 98 -9.51 4.81 12.74
CA LEU A 98 -10.62 5.23 11.87
C LEU A 98 -10.84 6.74 12.01
N LEU A 99 -11.06 7.46 10.92
CA LEU A 99 -11.78 8.74 10.98
C LEU A 99 -13.28 8.50 10.72
N PRO A 100 -14.18 9.31 11.28
CA PRO A 100 -15.61 9.25 10.96
C PRO A 100 -15.84 9.52 9.47
N LYS A 101 -16.67 8.70 8.83
CA LYS A 101 -16.98 8.66 7.39
C LYS A 101 -17.50 9.96 6.77
N ASP A 102 -17.87 10.96 7.57
CA ASP A 102 -18.74 12.06 7.12
C ASP A 102 -18.10 13.45 7.04
N LYS A 103 -16.77 13.59 7.13
CA LYS A 103 -16.10 14.89 6.91
C LYS A 103 -14.96 14.81 5.92
N TRP A 104 -15.31 14.96 4.65
CA TRP A 104 -14.37 15.23 3.54
C TRP A 104 -13.85 16.68 3.57
N ALA A 105 -13.41 17.16 4.73
CA ALA A 105 -12.64 18.38 4.82
C ALA A 105 -11.16 17.99 4.68
N ILE A 106 -10.60 18.16 3.48
CA ILE A 106 -9.16 17.99 3.20
C ILE A 106 -8.29 18.84 4.15
N ALA A 107 -8.89 19.82 4.84
CA ALA A 107 -8.27 20.66 5.85
C ALA A 107 -8.05 19.98 7.22
N ASP A 108 -8.81 18.93 7.58
CA ASP A 108 -8.84 18.37 8.95
C ASP A 108 -8.47 16.88 9.02
N ILE A 109 -7.81 16.33 7.99
CA ILE A 109 -7.49 14.90 7.99
C ILE A 109 -6.43 14.63 9.08
N LYS A 110 -6.85 14.05 10.21
CA LYS A 110 -6.00 13.49 11.28
C LYS A 110 -5.91 11.96 11.15
N THR A 111 -4.75 11.46 10.77
CA THR A 111 -4.07 10.18 11.11
C THR A 111 -4.79 8.83 11.09
N GLY A 112 -6.00 8.72 10.55
CA GLY A 112 -6.73 7.45 10.50
C GLY A 112 -6.83 6.76 9.14
N ASP A 113 -7.65 7.30 8.24
CA ASP A 113 -8.06 6.61 6.99
C ASP A 113 -7.24 7.00 5.74
N TYR A 114 -6.00 7.43 5.92
CA TYR A 114 -5.19 7.96 4.84
C TYR A 114 -4.97 6.97 3.69
N PHE A 115 -4.78 5.69 4.00
CA PHE A 115 -4.39 4.70 2.99
C PHE A 115 -5.55 4.37 2.04
N GLU A 116 -6.77 4.28 2.56
CA GLU A 116 -7.99 4.12 1.78
C GLU A 116 -8.26 5.33 0.88
N VAL A 117 -7.82 6.53 1.27
CA VAL A 117 -7.91 7.72 0.41
C VAL A 117 -7.10 7.53 -0.87
N VAL A 118 -5.89 7.00 -0.79
CA VAL A 118 -5.06 6.71 -1.97
C VAL A 118 -5.75 5.68 -2.88
N GLN A 119 -6.37 4.65 -2.29
CA GLN A 119 -7.14 3.66 -3.05
C GLN A 119 -8.36 4.30 -3.74
N LYS A 120 -9.15 5.10 -3.02
CA LYS A 120 -10.33 5.79 -3.58
C LYS A 120 -9.92 6.69 -4.74
N ILE A 121 -8.91 7.53 -4.55
CA ILE A 121 -8.43 8.45 -5.58
C ILE A 121 -7.88 7.68 -6.80
N ARG A 122 -7.09 6.62 -6.60
CA ARG A 122 -6.61 5.76 -7.71
C ARG A 122 -7.78 5.23 -8.53
N ASN A 123 -8.84 4.79 -7.87
CA ASN A 123 -10.02 4.22 -8.52
C ASN A 123 -10.86 5.24 -9.29
N LEU A 124 -10.60 6.55 -9.14
CA LEU A 124 -11.25 7.58 -9.94
C LEU A 124 -10.82 7.54 -11.42
N ILE A 125 -9.81 6.74 -11.79
CA ILE A 125 -9.54 6.43 -13.20
C ILE A 125 -10.76 5.82 -13.90
N HIS A 126 -11.66 5.15 -13.15
CA HIS A 126 -12.90 4.61 -13.68
C HIS A 126 -13.96 5.73 -13.83
N PRO A 127 -14.47 6.02 -15.05
CA PRO A 127 -15.34 7.18 -15.29
C PRO A 127 -16.61 7.21 -14.44
N ILE A 128 -17.27 6.05 -14.26
CA ILE A 128 -18.48 5.96 -13.42
C ILE A 128 -18.17 6.29 -11.96
N ARG A 129 -17.01 5.88 -11.44
CA ARG A 129 -16.59 6.22 -10.07
C ARG A 129 -16.26 7.71 -9.97
N TYR A 130 -15.54 8.25 -10.95
CA TYR A 130 -15.24 9.67 -11.02
C TYR A 130 -16.53 10.52 -10.96
N ALA A 131 -17.49 10.20 -11.83
CA ALA A 131 -18.76 10.92 -11.90
C ALA A 131 -19.55 10.84 -10.58
N LYS A 132 -19.56 9.68 -9.91
CA LYS A 132 -20.26 9.48 -8.64
C LYS A 132 -19.59 10.20 -7.46
N GLU A 133 -18.27 10.15 -7.35
CA GLU A 133 -17.55 10.67 -6.18
C GLU A 133 -17.22 12.16 -6.29
N LEU A 134 -16.90 12.66 -7.48
CA LEU A 134 -16.48 14.05 -7.67
C LEU A 134 -17.54 14.93 -8.35
N SER A 135 -18.54 14.35 -9.01
CA SER A 135 -19.50 15.12 -9.83
C SER A 135 -18.73 16.08 -10.77
N ARG A 136 -19.04 17.39 -10.75
CA ARG A 136 -18.33 18.44 -11.53
C ARG A 136 -17.02 18.94 -10.89
N ARG A 137 -16.62 18.40 -9.73
CA ARG A 137 -15.35 18.77 -9.06
C ARG A 137 -14.18 18.04 -9.72
N ARG A 138 -12.97 18.55 -9.52
CA ARG A 138 -11.73 17.98 -10.10
C ARG A 138 -10.72 17.63 -9.03
N ILE A 139 -9.89 16.64 -9.33
CA ILE A 139 -8.66 16.39 -8.58
C ILE A 139 -7.73 17.61 -8.71
N THR A 140 -7.15 18.00 -7.59
CA THR A 140 -6.32 19.21 -7.45
C THR A 140 -4.93 18.87 -6.94
N LYS A 141 -4.03 19.87 -6.99
CA LYS A 141 -2.70 19.82 -6.37
C LYS A 141 -2.71 19.29 -4.93
N LYS A 142 -3.69 19.70 -4.12
CA LYS A 142 -3.81 19.26 -2.71
C LYS A 142 -3.98 17.75 -2.58
N HIS A 143 -4.75 17.13 -3.48
CA HIS A 143 -4.96 15.68 -3.49
C HIS A 143 -3.67 14.93 -3.80
N LEU A 144 -2.90 15.41 -4.78
CA LEU A 144 -1.63 14.80 -5.15
C LEU A 144 -0.59 14.94 -4.03
N ILE A 145 -0.49 16.11 -3.39
CA ILE A 145 0.37 16.30 -2.21
C ILE A 145 -0.03 15.36 -1.09
N ALA A 146 -1.34 15.20 -0.82
CA ALA A 146 -1.80 14.23 0.16
C ALA A 146 -1.37 12.80 -0.22
N CYS A 147 -1.52 12.39 -1.48
CA CYS A 147 -1.06 11.07 -1.91
C CYS A 147 0.45 10.86 -1.69
N PHE A 148 1.29 11.86 -1.97
CA PHE A 148 2.73 11.79 -1.65
C PHE A 148 2.96 11.55 -0.16
N ASN A 149 2.42 12.41 0.70
CA ASN A 149 2.61 12.31 2.15
C ASN A 149 2.16 10.95 2.69
N ILE A 150 1.03 10.44 2.21
CA ILE A 150 0.46 9.19 2.67
C ILE A 150 1.34 8.00 2.27
N VAL A 151 1.80 7.96 1.02
CA VAL A 151 2.64 6.87 0.53
C VAL A 151 4.05 6.92 1.14
N ASP A 152 4.60 8.11 1.38
CA ASP A 152 5.87 8.27 2.08
C ASP A 152 5.76 7.79 3.54
N ASN A 153 4.66 8.13 4.22
CA ASN A 153 4.38 7.61 5.56
C ASN A 153 4.22 6.09 5.56
N ALA A 154 3.49 5.52 4.59
CA ALA A 154 3.35 4.07 4.44
C ALA A 154 4.73 3.41 4.29
N SER A 155 5.58 3.94 3.41
CA SER A 155 6.95 3.45 3.20
C SER A 155 7.74 3.44 4.51
N ASN A 156 7.66 4.50 5.31
CA ASN A 156 8.33 4.58 6.62
C ASN A 156 7.83 3.51 7.60
N TYR A 157 6.51 3.32 7.70
CA TYR A 157 5.95 2.27 8.56
C TYR A 157 6.35 0.86 8.10
N LEU A 158 6.27 0.58 6.80
CA LEU A 158 6.67 -0.72 6.22
C LEU A 158 8.17 -0.97 6.42
N SER A 159 9.01 0.04 6.24
CA SER A 159 10.45 -0.05 6.50
C SER A 159 10.76 -0.37 7.96
N LYS A 160 10.02 0.24 8.91
CA LYS A 160 10.15 -0.08 10.33
C LYS A 160 9.72 -1.52 10.63
N ALA A 161 8.60 -1.97 10.07
CA ALA A 161 8.15 -3.35 10.23
C ALA A 161 9.19 -4.35 9.70
N LEU A 162 9.70 -4.15 8.48
CA LEU A 162 10.76 -4.97 7.88
C LEU A 162 12.02 -5.05 8.76
N LYS A 163 12.49 -3.91 9.30
CA LYS A 163 13.65 -3.86 10.19
C LYS A 163 13.43 -4.65 11.48
N ASN A 164 12.24 -4.54 12.07
CA ASN A 164 11.89 -5.28 13.29
C ASN A 164 11.93 -6.79 13.04
N TYR A 165 11.36 -7.26 11.92
CA TYR A 165 11.42 -8.68 11.58
C TYR A 165 12.84 -9.18 11.31
N ILE A 166 13.67 -8.39 10.62
CA ILE A 166 15.09 -8.75 10.41
C ILE A 166 15.80 -8.93 11.76
N LEU A 167 15.52 -8.09 12.76
CA LEU A 167 16.09 -8.22 14.09
C LEU A 167 15.63 -9.52 14.77
N ILE A 168 14.32 -9.79 14.77
CA ILE A 168 13.76 -11.03 15.35
C ILE A 168 14.38 -12.28 14.71
N LEU A 169 14.48 -12.31 13.38
CA LEU A 169 15.07 -13.45 12.66
C LEU A 169 16.56 -13.65 12.97
N LYS A 170 17.31 -12.57 13.23
CA LYS A 170 18.71 -12.66 13.66
C LYS A 170 18.82 -13.26 15.05
N GLU A 171 18.01 -12.78 16.00
CA GLU A 171 17.99 -13.32 17.37
C GLU A 171 17.60 -14.80 17.40
N GLU A 172 16.60 -15.21 16.62
CA GLU A 172 16.20 -16.63 16.52
C GLU A 172 17.32 -17.49 15.95
N LYS A 173 18.05 -16.99 14.95
CA LYS A 173 19.20 -17.69 14.36
C LYS A 173 20.32 -17.86 15.39
N GLU A 174 20.65 -16.81 16.14
CA GLU A 174 21.67 -16.84 17.19
C GLU A 174 21.32 -17.85 18.29
N ARG A 175 20.06 -17.89 18.75
CA ARG A 175 19.58 -18.89 19.72
C ARG A 175 19.68 -20.32 19.20
N ARG A 176 19.42 -20.55 17.91
CA ARG A 176 19.53 -21.88 17.28
C ARG A 176 20.98 -22.32 17.07
N THR A 177 21.93 -21.40 16.98
CA THR A 177 23.37 -21.72 16.88
C THR A 177 24.06 -21.87 18.22
N ALA A 178 23.44 -21.38 19.31
CA ALA A 178 23.96 -21.48 20.67
C ALA A 178 23.48 -22.73 21.42
N ASN A 179 22.46 -23.43 20.91
CA ASN A 179 21.98 -24.74 21.36
C ASN A 179 22.52 -25.85 20.44
#